data_AF-A0A7S0GVB5-F1
#
_entry.id   AF-A0A7S0GVB5-F1
#
_cell.length_a   1.000
_cell.length_b   1.000
_cell.length_c   1.000
_cell.angle_alpha   90.00
_cell.angle_beta   90.00
_cell.angle_gamma   90.00
#
_symmetry.space_group_name_H-M   'P 1'
#
loop_
_entity.id
_entity.type
_entity.pdbx_description
1 polymer ?
#
loop_
_entity_poly.entity_id
_entity_poly.type
_entity_poly.pdbx_seq_one_letter_code
_entity_poly.pdbx_strand_id
1 'polypeptide(L)'
;IQALLENIAPHPAVLSIEERSPAILQNKFSRYIIQTDRPGRRDLWDVGLEGNGETIAVSDTGMDVDNCWFRDPLDDPIGINHRKIAYYNSAQGGDGKDRRGGHGSHVVGSLLGNAYFPQDPDLEKKASNFNGMAPDARVAFFD
;
A
#
# COMPACT_ATOMS: atom_id res chain seq x y z
N ILE A 1 22.54 22.10 10.32
CA ILE A 1 21.09 22.33 10.12
C ILE A 1 20.71 23.75 10.50
N GLN A 2 20.98 24.20 11.73
CA GLN A 2 20.60 25.55 12.18
C GLN A 2 21.15 26.69 11.29
N ALA A 3 22.44 26.70 10.99
CA ALA A 3 23.03 27.69 10.06
C ALA A 3 22.48 27.61 8.61
N LEU A 4 21.96 26.46 8.18
CA LEU A 4 21.34 26.30 6.86
C LEU A 4 19.92 26.90 6.84
N LEU A 5 19.15 26.65 7.90
CA LEU A 5 17.82 27.20 8.08
C LEU A 5 17.85 28.73 8.17
N GLU A 6 18.81 29.29 8.92
CA GLU A 6 18.99 30.74 9.06
C GLU A 6 19.29 31.45 7.73
N ASN A 7 19.93 30.76 6.78
CA ASN A 7 20.22 31.32 5.46
C ASN A 7 19.09 31.13 4.45
N ILE A 8 18.28 30.08 4.58
CA ILE A 8 17.21 29.75 3.61
C ILE A 8 15.86 30.34 4.03
N ALA A 9 15.54 30.36 5.32
CA ALA A 9 14.27 30.89 5.85
C ALA A 9 13.94 32.33 5.41
N PRO A 10 14.89 33.28 5.33
CA PRO A 10 14.57 34.65 4.92
C PRO A 10 14.47 34.84 3.39
N HIS A 11 14.73 33.82 2.58
CA HIS A 11 14.67 33.96 1.13
C HIS A 11 13.21 34.23 0.68
N PRO A 12 12.93 35.25 -0.15
CA PRO A 12 11.57 35.68 -0.48
C PRO A 12 10.73 34.63 -1.24
N ALA A 13 11.37 33.59 -1.77
CA ALA A 13 10.68 32.43 -2.38
C ALA A 13 10.33 31.30 -1.41
N VAL A 14 10.72 31.40 -0.13
CA VAL A 14 10.45 30.39 0.90
C VAL A 14 9.22 30.80 1.70
N LEU A 15 8.18 29.96 1.67
CA LEU A 15 6.92 30.19 2.39
C LEU A 15 6.92 29.53 3.78
N SER A 16 7.46 28.32 3.90
CA SER A 16 7.57 27.59 5.16
C SER A 16 8.75 26.61 5.12
N ILE A 17 9.24 26.23 6.30
CA ILE A 17 10.20 25.13 6.49
C ILE A 17 9.67 24.24 7.60
N GLU A 18 9.66 22.93 7.36
CA GLU A 18 9.24 21.93 8.34
C GLU A 18 10.23 20.76 8.41
N GLU A 19 10.26 20.08 9.56
CA GLU A 19 11.04 18.87 9.73
C GLU A 19 10.34 17.68 9.05
N ARG A 20 11.07 16.95 8.20
CA ARG A 20 10.56 15.71 7.62
C ARG A 20 10.48 14.63 8.70
N SER A 21 9.27 14.33 9.17
CA SER A 21 9.04 13.21 10.07
C SER A 21 9.41 11.87 9.40
N PRO A 22 10.02 10.93 10.14
CA PRO A 22 10.29 9.60 9.61
C PRO A 22 8.98 8.85 9.34
N ALA A 23 8.86 8.24 8.15
CA ALA A 23 7.73 7.38 7.82
C ALA A 23 7.81 6.10 8.65
N ILE A 24 6.77 5.82 9.44
CA ILE A 24 6.59 4.56 10.16
C ILE A 24 5.39 3.79 9.60
N LEU A 25 5.56 2.49 9.38
CA LEU A 25 4.52 1.64 8.81
C LEU A 25 3.43 1.40 9.87
N GLN A 26 2.25 1.99 9.68
CA GLN A 26 1.13 1.96 10.63
C GLN A 26 -0.10 1.20 10.09
N ASN A 27 0.06 0.41 9.02
CA ASN A 27 -1.06 -0.29 8.35
C ASN A 27 -1.87 -1.22 9.27
N LYS A 28 -1.23 -1.81 10.28
CA LYS A 28 -1.94 -2.62 11.26
C LYS A 28 -3.08 -1.84 11.93
N PHE A 29 -2.81 -0.58 12.28
CA PHE A 29 -3.69 0.26 13.10
C PHE A 29 -4.62 1.13 12.26
N SER A 30 -4.21 1.53 11.06
CA SER A 30 -5.00 2.42 10.18
C SER A 30 -6.42 1.91 9.93
N ARG A 31 -6.61 0.60 9.78
CA ARG A 31 -7.91 -0.01 9.48
C ARG A 31 -9.01 0.30 10.49
N TYR A 32 -8.73 0.18 11.79
CA TYR A 32 -9.76 0.49 12.78
C TYR A 32 -9.84 2.00 13.06
N ILE A 33 -8.72 2.72 12.92
CA ILE A 33 -8.67 4.19 13.07
C ILE A 33 -9.60 4.86 12.04
N ILE A 34 -9.48 4.48 10.76
CA ILE A 34 -10.28 5.05 9.66
C ILE A 34 -11.76 4.67 9.77
N GLN A 35 -12.08 3.51 10.32
CA GLN A 35 -13.46 3.02 10.41
C GLN A 35 -14.21 3.55 11.64
N THR A 36 -13.64 3.32 12.84
CA THR A 36 -14.38 3.49 14.10
C THR A 36 -13.57 4.15 15.22
N ASP A 37 -12.26 4.31 15.04
CA ASP A 37 -11.29 4.69 16.07
C ASP A 37 -11.30 3.79 17.32
N ARG A 38 -11.77 2.54 17.19
CA ARG A 38 -11.79 1.55 18.27
C ARG A 38 -10.87 0.38 17.95
N PRO A 39 -9.84 0.11 18.77
CA PRO A 39 -8.91 -0.99 18.52
C PRO A 39 -9.62 -2.32 18.22
N GLY A 40 -9.32 -2.90 17.06
CA GLY A 40 -9.86 -4.19 16.63
C GLY A 40 -11.27 -4.16 16.02
N ARG A 41 -11.97 -3.02 16.01
CA ARG A 41 -13.30 -2.88 15.41
C ARG A 41 -13.19 -2.50 13.94
N ARG A 42 -13.80 -3.33 13.09
CA ARG A 42 -13.78 -3.21 11.63
C ARG A 42 -15.19 -3.30 11.07
N ASP A 43 -16.05 -2.43 11.56
CA ASP A 43 -17.49 -2.46 11.30
C ASP A 43 -17.83 -2.42 9.80
N LEU A 44 -17.00 -1.80 8.94
CA LEU A 44 -17.19 -1.86 7.48
C LEU A 44 -16.95 -3.27 6.93
N TRP A 45 -15.90 -3.94 7.40
CA TRP A 45 -15.63 -5.33 7.01
C TRP A 45 -16.68 -6.28 7.56
N ASP A 46 -17.16 -6.03 8.79
CA ASP A 46 -18.20 -6.85 9.42
C ASP A 46 -19.53 -6.83 8.64
N VAL A 47 -19.77 -5.80 7.81
CA VAL A 47 -20.91 -5.72 6.87
C VAL A 47 -20.54 -6.05 5.41
N GLY A 48 -19.35 -6.61 5.18
CA GLY A 48 -18.89 -7.08 3.86
C GLY A 48 -18.33 -5.99 2.94
N LEU A 49 -18.05 -4.78 3.45
CA LEU A 49 -17.43 -3.70 2.68
C LEU A 49 -15.91 -3.78 2.74
N GLU A 50 -15.36 -4.73 2.00
CA GLU A 50 -13.92 -5.01 1.90
C GLU A 50 -13.30 -4.58 0.54
N GLY A 51 -14.09 -3.91 -0.30
CA GLY A 51 -13.67 -3.42 -1.62
C GLY A 51 -13.92 -4.40 -2.78
N ASN A 52 -14.71 -5.45 -2.56
CA ASN A 52 -15.07 -6.40 -3.61
C ASN A 52 -15.72 -5.68 -4.82
N GLY A 53 -15.22 -5.99 -6.01
CA GLY A 53 -15.66 -5.36 -7.27
C GLY A 53 -15.00 -4.02 -7.60
N GLU A 54 -14.24 -3.43 -6.66
CA GLU A 54 -13.59 -2.14 -6.87
C GLU A 54 -12.17 -2.28 -7.42
N THR A 55 -11.77 -1.32 -8.25
CA THR A 55 -10.39 -1.19 -8.74
C THR A 55 -9.85 0.19 -8.39
N ILE A 56 -8.72 0.23 -7.67
CA ILE A 56 -8.06 1.45 -7.25
C ILE A 56 -6.91 1.76 -8.19
N ALA A 57 -6.90 2.94 -8.78
CA ALA A 57 -5.77 3.42 -9.58
C ALA A 57 -4.69 4.03 -8.67
N VAL A 58 -3.43 3.61 -8.86
CA VAL A 58 -2.29 4.11 -8.08
C VAL A 58 -1.16 4.46 -9.04
N SER A 59 -0.58 5.65 -8.89
CA SER A 59 0.66 6.02 -9.56
C SER A 59 1.72 6.34 -8.52
N ASP A 60 2.81 5.58 -8.52
CA ASP A 60 3.83 5.61 -7.48
C ASP A 60 5.15 4.99 -7.97
N THR A 61 6.11 4.71 -7.10
CA THR A 61 7.50 4.30 -7.43
C THR A 61 7.65 2.88 -7.98
N GLY A 62 6.57 2.21 -8.36
CA GLY A 62 6.53 0.77 -8.63
C GLY A 62 5.92 -0.05 -7.50
N MET A 63 5.68 -1.33 -7.74
CA MET A 63 5.13 -2.27 -6.75
C MET A 63 5.75 -3.66 -6.93
N ASP A 64 6.15 -4.31 -5.84
CA ASP A 64 6.63 -5.69 -5.82
C ASP A 64 5.47 -6.68 -6.03
N VAL A 65 5.21 -7.04 -7.29
CA VAL A 65 4.07 -7.89 -7.67
C VAL A 65 4.11 -9.29 -7.06
N ASP A 66 5.30 -9.78 -6.70
CA ASP A 66 5.54 -11.12 -6.13
C ASP A 66 5.33 -11.19 -4.61
N ASN A 67 5.07 -10.04 -3.98
CA ASN A 67 4.82 -9.94 -2.55
C ASN A 67 3.56 -10.76 -2.14
N CYS A 68 3.57 -11.43 -0.99
CA CYS A 68 2.47 -12.30 -0.54
C CYS A 68 1.12 -11.57 -0.35
N TRP A 69 1.11 -10.23 -0.25
CA TRP A 69 -0.12 -9.45 -0.24
C TRP A 69 -0.71 -9.17 -1.63
N PHE A 70 0.06 -9.36 -2.71
CA PHE A 70 -0.34 -9.04 -4.09
C PHE A 70 -0.32 -10.24 -5.02
N ARG A 71 0.63 -11.17 -4.85
CA ARG A 71 0.82 -12.30 -5.74
C ARG A 71 -0.46 -13.08 -5.98
N ASP A 72 -0.58 -13.58 -7.19
CA ASP A 72 -1.62 -14.54 -7.55
C ASP A 72 -1.19 -15.95 -7.11
N PRO A 73 -2.07 -16.74 -6.50
CA PRO A 73 -1.72 -18.10 -6.07
C PRO A 73 -1.81 -19.17 -7.16
N LEU A 74 -2.47 -18.87 -8.26
CA LEU A 74 -2.53 -19.71 -9.46
C LEU A 74 -1.52 -19.27 -10.51
N ASP A 75 -0.69 -18.27 -10.17
CA ASP A 75 0.23 -17.58 -11.08
C ASP A 75 -0.49 -17.03 -12.34
N ASP A 76 -1.77 -16.61 -12.19
CA ASP A 76 -2.49 -15.94 -13.26
C ASP A 76 -1.76 -14.65 -13.68
N PRO A 77 -1.62 -14.38 -14.98
CA PRO A 77 -0.94 -13.18 -15.46
C PRO A 77 -1.71 -11.92 -15.08
N ILE A 78 -0.98 -10.82 -14.82
CA ILE A 78 -1.57 -9.49 -14.57
C ILE A 78 -2.64 -9.19 -15.62
N GLY A 79 -3.83 -8.81 -15.17
CA GLY A 79 -4.99 -8.67 -16.04
C GLY A 79 -6.26 -9.21 -15.38
N ILE A 80 -7.28 -9.49 -16.17
CA ILE A 80 -8.65 -9.74 -15.68
C ILE A 80 -8.77 -10.85 -14.62
N ASN A 81 -7.96 -11.91 -14.70
CA ASN A 81 -8.01 -13.06 -13.79
C ASN A 81 -7.12 -12.91 -12.56
N HIS A 82 -6.08 -12.07 -12.60
CA HIS A 82 -5.15 -11.93 -11.49
C HIS A 82 -5.83 -11.36 -10.24
N ARG A 83 -5.70 -12.07 -9.11
CA ARG A 83 -6.33 -11.80 -7.81
C ARG A 83 -6.30 -10.34 -7.39
N LYS A 84 -5.13 -9.68 -7.47
CA LYS A 84 -4.92 -8.31 -6.96
C LYS A 84 -4.58 -7.28 -8.01
N ILE A 85 -4.00 -7.66 -9.15
CA ILE A 85 -3.46 -6.70 -10.12
C ILE A 85 -4.28 -6.75 -11.41
N ALA A 86 -5.20 -5.81 -11.57
CA ALA A 86 -6.05 -5.71 -12.75
C ALA A 86 -5.31 -5.12 -13.95
N TYR A 87 -4.34 -4.24 -13.68
CA TYR A 87 -3.53 -3.60 -14.71
C TYR A 87 -2.21 -3.11 -14.09
N TYR A 88 -1.13 -3.15 -14.87
CA TYR A 88 0.15 -2.55 -14.51
C TYR A 88 0.73 -1.89 -15.76
N ASN A 89 0.87 -0.57 -15.73
CA ASN A 89 1.61 0.19 -16.71
C ASN A 89 2.99 0.48 -16.13
N SER A 90 4.03 -0.03 -16.76
CA SER A 90 5.39 0.44 -16.51
C SER A 90 5.83 1.37 -17.61
N ALA A 91 6.36 2.54 -17.24
CA ALA A 91 7.20 3.32 -18.14
C ALA A 91 8.34 2.44 -18.67
N GLN A 92 8.89 2.77 -19.85
CA GLN A 92 9.99 2.00 -20.45
C GLN A 92 11.13 1.79 -19.44
N GLY A 93 11.34 0.53 -19.03
CA GLY A 93 12.38 0.14 -18.07
C GLY A 93 11.88 -0.26 -16.67
N GLY A 94 10.59 -0.14 -16.36
CA GLY A 94 10.02 -0.66 -15.11
C GLY A 94 10.02 -2.20 -15.09
N ASP A 95 10.49 -2.78 -13.99
CA ASP A 95 10.71 -4.22 -13.85
C ASP A 95 9.63 -4.94 -13.04
N GLY A 96 8.54 -4.24 -12.67
CA GLY A 96 7.48 -4.77 -11.82
C GLY A 96 7.99 -5.11 -10.41
N LYS A 97 9.09 -4.47 -10.00
CA LYS A 97 9.70 -4.64 -8.69
C LYS A 97 9.83 -3.30 -8.04
N ASP A 98 9.77 -3.34 -6.72
CA ASP A 98 9.98 -2.17 -5.89
C ASP A 98 10.95 -2.60 -4.80
N ARG A 99 12.21 -2.13 -4.92
CA ARG A 99 13.31 -2.58 -4.07
C ARG A 99 13.21 -1.95 -2.67
N ARG A 100 14.21 -2.20 -1.81
CA ARG A 100 14.28 -1.68 -0.43
C ARG A 100 13.88 -0.21 -0.35
N GLY A 101 12.83 0.07 0.43
CA GLY A 101 12.28 1.42 0.61
C GLY A 101 11.11 1.75 -0.33
N GLY A 102 10.62 0.77 -1.08
CA GLY A 102 9.57 0.91 -2.06
C GLY A 102 8.30 1.56 -1.56
N HIS A 103 8.03 2.77 -2.05
CA HIS A 103 6.92 3.59 -1.59
C HIS A 103 5.61 3.05 -2.17
N GLY A 104 5.57 2.70 -3.45
CA GLY A 104 4.37 2.20 -4.10
C GLY A 104 3.89 0.86 -3.53
N SER A 105 4.81 -0.06 -3.21
CA SER A 105 4.43 -1.30 -2.50
C SER A 105 3.79 -1.04 -1.14
N HIS A 106 4.32 -0.05 -0.40
CA HIS A 106 3.72 0.34 0.88
C HIS A 106 2.36 1.00 0.68
N VAL A 107 2.21 1.91 -0.29
CA VAL A 107 0.95 2.57 -0.62
C VAL A 107 -0.11 1.54 -1.01
N VAL A 108 0.17 0.67 -1.97
CA VAL A 108 -0.79 -0.36 -2.40
C VAL A 108 -1.08 -1.35 -1.27
N GLY A 109 -0.07 -1.69 -0.46
CA GLY A 109 -0.26 -2.54 0.72
C GLY A 109 -1.23 -1.92 1.72
N SER A 110 -1.16 -0.61 1.91
CA SER A 110 -2.06 0.16 2.79
C SER A 110 -3.49 0.20 2.26
N LEU A 111 -3.63 0.31 0.94
CA LEU A 111 -4.93 0.39 0.28
C LEU A 111 -5.62 -0.97 0.24
N LEU A 112 -4.95 -2.00 -0.27
CA LEU A 112 -5.59 -3.25 -0.69
C LEU A 112 -4.76 -4.52 -0.49
N GLY A 113 -3.65 -4.46 0.27
CA GLY A 113 -2.87 -5.66 0.55
C GLY A 113 -3.72 -6.76 1.17
N ASN A 114 -3.67 -7.97 0.62
CA ASN A 114 -4.40 -9.12 1.16
C ASN A 114 -3.51 -10.35 1.21
N ALA A 115 -3.03 -10.67 2.43
CA ALA A 115 -2.08 -11.74 2.67
C ALA A 115 -2.64 -13.07 2.17
N TYR A 116 -1.84 -13.76 1.37
CA TYR A 116 -2.16 -15.11 0.93
C TYR A 116 -0.90 -15.97 0.98
N PHE A 117 -0.92 -16.97 1.86
CA PHE A 117 0.21 -17.84 2.15
C PHE A 117 -0.28 -19.22 2.63
N PRO A 118 -0.93 -20.02 1.76
CA PRO A 118 -1.63 -21.24 2.17
C PRO A 118 -0.68 -22.35 2.63
N GLN A 119 0.61 -22.26 2.29
CA GLN A 119 1.64 -23.20 2.74
C GLN A 119 2.02 -23.01 4.22
N ASP A 120 1.75 -21.83 4.80
CA ASP A 120 1.94 -21.55 6.23
C ASP A 120 0.75 -20.70 6.75
N PRO A 121 -0.35 -21.36 7.16
CA PRO A 121 -1.55 -20.67 7.66
C PRO A 121 -1.31 -19.82 8.91
N ASP A 122 -0.33 -20.17 9.74
CA ASP A 122 0.03 -19.38 10.91
C ASP A 122 0.71 -18.07 10.50
N LEU A 123 1.57 -18.11 9.48
CA LEU A 123 2.13 -16.92 8.88
C LEU A 123 1.07 -16.09 8.16
N GLU A 124 0.16 -16.71 7.40
CA GLU A 124 -0.96 -16.01 6.74
C GLU A 124 -1.81 -15.26 7.76
N LYS A 125 -2.19 -15.91 8.87
CA LYS A 125 -2.95 -15.28 9.95
C LYS A 125 -2.20 -14.10 10.57
N LYS A 126 -0.88 -14.21 10.76
CA LYS A 126 -0.05 -13.11 11.26
C LYS A 126 0.03 -11.97 10.26
N ALA A 127 0.27 -12.27 8.98
CA ALA A 127 0.36 -11.31 7.88
C ALA A 127 -0.98 -10.61 7.60
N SER A 128 -2.11 -11.31 7.78
CA SER A 128 -3.46 -10.74 7.66
C SER A 128 -3.73 -9.62 8.66
N ASN A 129 -3.00 -9.58 9.78
CA ASN A 129 -3.00 -8.43 10.69
C ASN A 129 -2.36 -7.17 10.08
N PHE A 130 -1.89 -7.20 8.84
CA PHE A 130 -1.35 -6.06 8.12
C PHE A 130 -2.01 -5.85 6.75
N ASN A 131 -3.12 -6.55 6.47
CA ASN A 131 -3.93 -6.29 5.28
C ASN A 131 -4.30 -4.80 5.18
N GLY A 132 -4.45 -4.32 3.94
CA GLY A 132 -4.89 -2.97 3.63
C GLY A 132 -6.35 -2.75 4.00
N MET A 133 -6.84 -1.53 3.79
CA MET A 133 -8.19 -1.12 4.15
C MET A 133 -9.29 -1.81 3.31
N ALA A 134 -9.02 -2.05 2.02
CA ALA A 134 -9.90 -2.70 1.05
C ALA A 134 -9.25 -4.00 0.53
N PRO A 135 -9.15 -5.05 1.36
CA PRO A 135 -8.41 -6.26 1.02
C PRO A 135 -8.99 -7.05 -0.17
N ASP A 136 -10.23 -6.81 -0.57
CA ASP A 136 -10.86 -7.47 -1.72
C ASP A 136 -10.85 -6.62 -3.00
N ALA A 137 -10.36 -5.38 -2.92
CA ALA A 137 -10.17 -4.53 -4.10
C ALA A 137 -8.98 -4.98 -4.95
N ARG A 138 -8.94 -4.52 -6.21
CA ARG A 138 -7.83 -4.75 -7.14
C ARG A 138 -7.11 -3.43 -7.47
N VAL A 139 -5.87 -3.50 -7.96
CA VAL A 139 -5.09 -2.33 -8.35
C VAL A 139 -4.94 -2.21 -9.87
N ALA A 140 -5.07 -0.99 -10.37
CA ALA A 140 -4.53 -0.58 -11.67
C ALA A 140 -3.33 0.33 -11.39
N PHE A 141 -2.12 -0.20 -11.57
CA PHE A 141 -0.88 0.47 -11.16
C PHE A 141 -0.22 1.18 -12.34
N PHE A 142 0.38 2.34 -12.07
CA PHE A 142 1.15 3.15 -13.01
C PHE A 142 2.51 3.50 -12.40
N ASP A 143 3.56 2.92 -12.95
CA ASP A 143 4.97 3.07 -12.56
C ASP A 143 5.68 4.04 -13.52
#